data_AF-B7RU34-F1
#
_entry.id   AF-B7RU34-F1
#
_cell.length_a   1.000
_cell.length_b   1.000
_cell.length_c   1.000
_cell.angle_alpha   90.00
_cell.angle_beta   90.00
_cell.angle_gamma   90.00
#
_symmetry.space_group_name_H-M   'P 1'
#
loop_
_entity.id
_entity.type
_entity.pdbx_description
1 polymer ?
#
loop_
_entity_poly.entity_id
_entity_poly.type
_entity_poly.pdbx_seq_one_letter_code
_entity_poly.pdbx_strand_id
1 'polypeptide(L)'
;MAGSLKDQLLKAGLTDEKKARQMEKEKRKQVRVAKSSGLEVVDENREAARKALQENAQRDRELNQALNSKAQRKAINAQIKQLIEINKIAKGKGDIGFNFTDGTRVKKIYVTPADQKQLSAGRLGIVKQGDQYEVVPWPVAEKIAERDPGRVIDCKDSSEPALNEEEKDWYKDYDIPDDLMW
;
A
#
# COMPACT_ATOMS: atom_id res chain seq x y z
N MET A 1 37.78 17.05 -25.43
CA MET A 1 37.32 18.46 -25.45
C MET A 1 35.94 18.50 -26.10
N ALA A 2 34.85 18.46 -25.32
CA ALA A 2 33.50 18.57 -25.87
C ALA A 2 33.28 20.03 -26.30
N GLY A 3 33.15 20.27 -27.61
CA GLY A 3 32.84 21.59 -28.14
C GLY A 3 31.53 22.11 -27.56
N SER A 4 31.46 23.42 -27.32
CA SER A 4 30.26 24.07 -26.78
C SER A 4 29.04 23.73 -27.65
N LEU A 5 27.86 23.63 -27.05
CA LEU A 5 26.57 23.48 -27.77
C LEU A 5 26.43 24.51 -28.91
N LYS A 6 27.04 25.70 -28.70
CA LYS A 6 27.17 26.77 -29.69
C LYS A 6 28.02 26.38 -30.90
N ASP A 7 29.15 25.71 -30.68
CA ASP A 7 30.03 25.26 -31.76
C ASP A 7 29.38 24.13 -32.56
N GLN A 8 28.54 23.31 -31.90
CA GLN A 8 27.73 22.30 -32.58
C GLN A 8 26.66 22.93 -33.49
N LEU A 9 26.03 24.03 -33.05
CA LEU A 9 25.03 24.76 -33.84
C LEU A 9 25.63 25.57 -35.00
N LEU A 10 26.82 26.17 -34.83
CA LEU A 10 27.55 26.85 -35.90
C LEU A 10 28.08 25.86 -36.94
N LYS A 11 28.59 24.71 -36.50
CA LYS A 11 29.07 23.64 -37.40
C LYS A 11 27.95 22.95 -38.17
N ALA A 12 26.73 22.94 -37.63
CA ALA A 12 25.53 22.43 -38.30
C ALA A 12 24.93 23.40 -39.35
N GLY A 13 25.55 24.58 -39.59
CA GLY A 13 25.13 25.51 -40.64
C GLY A 13 23.81 26.24 -40.38
N LEU A 14 23.25 26.13 -39.17
CA LEU A 14 21.92 26.63 -38.82
C LEU A 14 21.92 28.11 -38.37
N THR A 15 23.10 28.74 -38.27
CA THR A 15 23.23 30.13 -37.82
C THR A 15 24.30 30.90 -38.60
N ASP A 16 23.98 32.15 -38.94
CA ASP A 16 24.87 33.07 -39.65
C ASP A 16 25.96 33.58 -38.69
N GLU A 17 27.23 33.29 -38.98
CA GLU A 17 28.39 33.61 -38.14
C GLU A 17 28.47 35.10 -37.80
N LYS A 18 27.99 35.96 -38.71
CA LYS A 18 27.90 37.41 -38.50
C LYS A 18 26.92 37.76 -37.37
N LYS A 19 25.76 37.11 -37.32
CA LYS A 19 24.76 37.31 -36.26
C LYS A 19 25.24 36.77 -34.92
N ALA A 20 25.94 35.63 -34.92
CA ALA A 20 26.54 35.06 -33.71
C ALA A 20 27.61 36.00 -33.10
N ARG A 21 28.46 36.61 -33.93
CA ARG A 21 29.45 37.59 -33.49
C ARG A 21 28.83 38.92 -33.04
N GLN A 22 27.75 39.38 -33.69
CA GLN A 22 27.00 40.57 -33.28
C GLN A 22 26.36 40.38 -31.89
N MET A 23 25.69 39.25 -31.66
CA MET A 23 25.12 38.94 -30.35
C MET A 23 26.18 38.85 -29.25
N GLU A 24 27.37 38.31 -29.53
CA GLU A 24 28.46 38.32 -28.54
C GLU A 24 28.94 39.74 -28.22
N LYS A 25 29.04 40.60 -29.23
CA LYS A 25 29.49 41.98 -29.06
C LYS A 25 28.46 42.79 -28.25
N GLU A 26 27.17 42.59 -28.51
CA GLU A 26 26.08 43.17 -27.74
C GLU A 26 26.06 42.64 -26.30
N LYS A 27 26.24 41.34 -26.10
CA LYS A 27 26.31 40.73 -24.76
C LYS A 27 27.49 41.28 -23.96
N ARG A 28 28.68 41.43 -24.58
CA ARG A 28 29.84 42.07 -23.94
C ARG A 28 29.59 43.55 -23.62
N LYS A 29 28.87 44.28 -24.47
CA LYS A 29 28.49 45.68 -24.23
C LYS A 29 27.51 45.79 -23.06
N GLN A 30 26.50 44.92 -23.01
CA GLN A 30 25.53 44.85 -21.91
C GLN A 30 26.21 44.52 -20.57
N VAL A 31 27.12 43.54 -20.54
CA VAL A 31 27.89 43.21 -19.33
C VAL A 31 28.76 44.38 -18.86
N ARG A 32 29.38 45.12 -19.78
CA ARG A 32 30.23 46.28 -19.44
C ARG A 32 29.42 47.47 -18.91
N VAL A 33 28.22 47.71 -19.46
CA VAL A 33 27.28 48.75 -19.00
C VAL A 33 26.64 48.38 -17.66
N ALA A 34 26.31 47.11 -17.45
CA ALA A 34 25.83 46.59 -16.16
C ALA A 34 26.87 46.77 -15.06
N LYS A 35 28.14 46.43 -15.35
CA LYS A 35 29.24 46.56 -14.39
C LYS A 35 29.58 48.01 -14.04
N SER A 36 29.32 48.98 -14.95
CA SER A 36 29.56 50.41 -14.68
C SER A 36 28.39 51.14 -14.04
N SER A 37 27.18 50.57 -14.07
CA SER A 37 25.96 51.19 -13.52
C SER A 37 25.58 50.67 -12.14
N GLY A 38 26.32 49.69 -11.59
CA GLY A 38 26.05 49.11 -10.26
C GLY A 38 24.75 48.31 -10.18
N LEU A 39 24.01 48.21 -11.29
CA LEU A 39 22.83 47.37 -11.42
C LEU A 39 23.29 45.93 -11.63
N GLU A 40 23.14 45.12 -10.59
CA GLU A 40 23.16 43.67 -10.70
C GLU A 40 22.17 43.27 -11.80
N VAL A 41 22.69 42.86 -12.94
CA VAL A 41 21.88 42.16 -13.94
C VAL A 41 21.57 40.80 -13.35
N VAL A 42 20.52 40.78 -12.54
CA VAL A 42 19.82 39.56 -12.18
C VAL A 42 19.32 39.01 -13.51
N ASP A 43 20.04 38.03 -14.06
CA ASP A 43 19.63 37.30 -15.25
C ASP A 43 18.22 36.75 -14.96
N GLU A 44 17.17 37.41 -15.47
CA GLU A 44 15.78 36.94 -15.37
C GLU A 44 15.66 35.47 -15.83
N ASN A 45 16.52 35.08 -16.78
CA ASN A 45 16.70 33.70 -17.22
C ASN A 45 17.22 32.74 -16.14
N ARG A 46 18.13 33.17 -15.26
CA ARG A 46 18.61 32.35 -14.13
C ARG A 46 17.54 32.20 -13.06
N GLU A 47 16.76 33.24 -12.79
CA GLU A 47 15.65 33.15 -11.85
C GLU A 47 14.50 32.31 -12.40
N ALA A 48 14.14 32.47 -13.67
CA ALA A 48 13.17 31.63 -14.36
C ALA A 48 13.62 30.16 -14.40
N ALA A 49 14.90 29.89 -14.67
CA ALA A 49 15.46 28.54 -14.62
C ALA A 49 15.44 27.95 -13.20
N ARG A 50 15.74 28.75 -12.17
CA ARG A 50 15.65 28.32 -10.77
C ARG A 50 14.21 28.02 -10.36
N LYS A 51 13.25 28.86 -10.75
CA LYS A 51 11.81 28.64 -10.50
C LYS A 51 11.31 27.38 -11.20
N ALA A 52 11.64 27.20 -12.49
CA ALA A 52 11.29 25.99 -13.23
C ALA A 52 11.89 24.70 -12.62
N LEU A 53 13.14 24.76 -12.13
CA LEU A 53 13.76 23.64 -11.42
C LEU A 53 13.06 23.33 -10.09
N GLN A 54 12.64 24.36 -9.36
CA GLN A 54 11.91 24.19 -8.09
C GLN A 54 10.50 23.61 -8.31
N GLU A 55 9.78 24.08 -9.31
CA GLU A 55 8.45 23.58 -9.68
C GLU A 55 8.51 22.12 -10.15
N ASN A 56 9.50 21.78 -11.00
CA ASN A 56 9.73 20.39 -11.42
C ASN A 56 10.09 19.50 -10.23
N ALA A 57 10.94 19.97 -9.32
CA ALA A 57 11.31 19.21 -8.12
C ALA A 57 10.12 18.97 -7.18
N GLN A 58 9.18 19.91 -7.07
CA GLN A 58 7.95 19.74 -6.29
C GLN A 58 7.02 18.70 -6.95
N ARG A 59 6.79 18.81 -8.26
CA ARG A 59 6.00 17.85 -9.02
C ARG A 59 6.57 16.44 -8.93
N ASP A 60 7.89 16.31 -9.05
CA ASP A 60 8.59 15.02 -8.94
C ASP A 60 8.48 14.44 -7.52
N ARG A 61 8.51 15.27 -6.47
CA ARG A 61 8.30 14.80 -5.09
C ARG A 61 6.90 14.25 -4.90
N GLU A 62 5.87 14.93 -5.39
CA GLU A 62 4.48 14.47 -5.27
C GLU A 62 4.26 13.15 -6.02
N LEU A 63 4.79 13.03 -7.25
CA LEU A 63 4.73 11.80 -8.03
C LEU A 63 5.47 10.65 -7.31
N ASN A 64 6.65 10.91 -6.77
CA ASN A 64 7.43 9.90 -6.03
C ASN A 64 6.73 9.48 -4.73
N GLN A 65 6.09 10.39 -4.02
CA GLN A 65 5.29 10.05 -2.82
C GLN A 65 4.11 9.12 -3.19
N ALA A 66 3.41 9.42 -4.29
CA ALA A 66 2.33 8.57 -4.78
C ALA A 66 2.81 7.18 -5.21
N LEU A 67 3.98 7.08 -5.85
CA LEU A 67 4.59 5.80 -6.22
C LEU A 67 5.06 5.02 -4.98
N ASN A 68 5.69 5.69 -4.02
CA ASN A 68 6.18 5.07 -2.78
C ASN A 68 5.03 4.51 -1.95
N SER A 69 3.94 5.24 -1.79
CA SER A 69 2.76 4.75 -1.05
C SER A 69 2.14 3.53 -1.72
N LYS A 70 2.05 3.50 -3.07
CA LYS A 70 1.60 2.31 -3.82
C LYS A 70 2.54 1.12 -3.64
N ALA A 71 3.85 1.36 -3.67
CA ALA A 71 4.86 0.32 -3.47
C ALA A 71 4.79 -0.26 -2.05
N GLN A 72 4.63 0.59 -1.02
CA GLN A 72 4.47 0.18 0.37
C GLN A 72 3.23 -0.69 0.57
N ARG A 73 2.07 -0.28 0.03
CA ARG A 73 0.85 -1.09 0.09
C ARG A 73 1.03 -2.46 -0.57
N LYS A 74 1.69 -2.50 -1.74
CA LYS A 74 2.02 -3.76 -2.41
C LYS A 74 2.96 -4.64 -1.58
N ALA A 75 3.96 -4.04 -0.94
CA ALA A 75 4.91 -4.76 -0.07
C ALA A 75 4.22 -5.38 1.15
N ILE A 76 3.33 -4.63 1.82
CA ILE A 76 2.52 -5.13 2.94
C ILE A 76 1.64 -6.29 2.48
N ASN A 77 0.94 -6.15 1.35
CA ASN A 77 0.10 -7.21 0.80
C ASN A 77 0.90 -8.48 0.45
N ALA A 78 2.11 -8.32 -0.10
CA ALA A 78 3.00 -9.43 -0.40
C ALA A 78 3.48 -10.13 0.87
N GLN A 79 3.85 -9.36 1.91
CA GLN A 79 4.25 -9.89 3.20
C GLN A 79 3.12 -10.69 3.87
N ILE A 80 1.90 -10.17 3.85
CA ILE A 80 0.71 -10.88 4.35
C ILE A 80 0.51 -12.17 3.57
N LYS A 81 0.57 -12.12 2.23
CA LYS A 81 0.44 -13.32 1.38
C LYS A 81 1.45 -14.40 1.77
N GLN A 82 2.71 -14.01 1.98
CA GLN A 82 3.77 -14.92 2.39
C GLN A 82 3.51 -15.51 3.79
N LEU A 83 3.08 -14.70 4.75
CA LEU A 83 2.72 -15.18 6.10
C LEU A 83 1.61 -16.24 6.05
N ILE A 84 0.58 -16.00 5.23
CA ILE A 84 -0.52 -16.95 5.05
C ILE A 84 0.00 -18.22 4.37
N GLU A 85 0.77 -18.11 3.30
CA GLU A 85 1.22 -19.27 2.53
C GLU A 85 2.13 -20.21 3.31
N ILE A 86 2.95 -19.68 4.22
CA ILE A 86 3.85 -20.46 5.08
C ILE A 86 3.09 -21.12 6.25
N ASN A 87 2.08 -20.45 6.80
CA ASN A 87 1.40 -20.89 8.03
C ASN A 87 -0.01 -21.42 7.80
N LYS A 88 -0.44 -21.55 6.55
CA LYS A 88 -1.75 -22.14 6.23
C LYS A 88 -1.81 -23.58 6.71
N ILE A 89 -2.90 -23.91 7.37
CA ILE A 89 -3.21 -25.29 7.71
C ILE A 89 -3.76 -25.94 6.45
N ALA A 90 -3.18 -27.06 6.04
CA ALA A 90 -3.64 -27.78 4.87
C ALA A 90 -5.11 -28.14 5.06
N LYS A 91 -5.96 -27.67 4.15
CA LYS A 91 -7.34 -28.13 4.01
C LYS A 91 -7.27 -29.61 3.68
N GLY A 92 -7.34 -30.47 4.70
CA GLY A 92 -7.60 -31.89 4.50
C GLY A 92 -8.94 -32.07 3.78
N LYS A 93 -9.40 -33.31 3.64
CA LYS A 93 -10.81 -33.56 3.32
C LYS A 93 -11.66 -33.12 4.52
N GLY A 94 -11.87 -31.82 4.64
CA GLY A 94 -12.70 -31.24 5.67
C GLY A 94 -14.15 -31.56 5.33
N ASP A 95 -14.75 -32.44 6.11
CA ASP A 95 -16.15 -32.83 5.91
C ASP A 95 -17.09 -31.88 6.66
N ILE A 96 -16.58 -31.13 7.65
CA ILE A 96 -17.36 -30.23 8.49
C ILE A 96 -17.31 -28.81 7.97
N GLY A 97 -18.48 -28.20 7.83
CA GLY A 97 -18.62 -26.82 7.44
C GLY A 97 -18.67 -25.87 8.63
N PHE A 98 -17.67 -24.99 8.75
CA PHE A 98 -17.67 -23.91 9.71
C PHE A 98 -18.23 -22.63 9.08
N ASN A 99 -19.23 -22.05 9.72
CA ASN A 99 -19.84 -20.78 9.30
C ASN A 99 -19.16 -19.62 10.01
N PHE A 100 -18.85 -18.56 9.28
CA PHE A 100 -18.24 -17.34 9.81
C PHE A 100 -18.80 -16.11 9.11
N THR A 101 -18.71 -14.95 9.76
CA THR A 101 -19.24 -13.69 9.24
C THR A 101 -18.11 -12.83 8.68
N ASP A 102 -18.16 -12.52 7.38
CA ASP A 102 -17.28 -11.55 6.73
C ASP A 102 -18.09 -10.28 6.44
N GLY A 103 -17.98 -9.28 7.32
CA GLY A 103 -18.78 -8.06 7.28
C GLY A 103 -20.25 -8.34 7.54
N THR A 104 -21.08 -8.29 6.49
CA THR A 104 -22.55 -8.52 6.57
C THR A 104 -22.96 -9.89 6.01
N ARG A 105 -22.01 -10.68 5.49
CA ARG A 105 -22.31 -11.95 4.80
C ARG A 105 -21.78 -13.12 5.61
N VAL A 106 -22.66 -14.09 5.88
CA VAL A 106 -22.26 -15.39 6.42
C VAL A 106 -21.66 -16.22 5.28
N LYS A 107 -20.47 -16.77 5.51
CA LYS A 107 -19.74 -17.65 4.60
C LYS A 107 -19.42 -18.95 5.29
N LYS A 108 -19.14 -19.98 4.49
CA LYS A 108 -18.85 -21.33 4.96
C LYS A 108 -17.48 -21.78 4.45
N ILE A 109 -16.67 -22.36 5.33
CA ILE A 109 -15.42 -23.03 5.00
C ILE A 109 -15.45 -24.47 5.49
N TYR A 110 -14.92 -25.38 4.68
CA TYR A 110 -14.80 -26.78 5.05
C TYR A 110 -13.48 -27.01 5.78
N VAL A 111 -13.56 -27.55 6.99
CA VAL A 111 -12.44 -27.76 7.91
C VAL A 111 -12.52 -29.16 8.54
N THR A 112 -11.43 -29.62 9.11
CA THR A 112 -11.44 -30.89 9.86
C THR A 112 -12.15 -30.72 11.21
N PRO A 113 -12.63 -31.80 11.86
CA PRO A 113 -13.24 -31.71 13.19
C PRO A 113 -12.30 -31.14 14.26
N ALA A 114 -10.98 -31.38 14.12
CA ALA A 114 -9.98 -30.83 15.02
C ALA A 114 -9.86 -29.31 14.84
N ASP A 115 -9.80 -28.84 13.59
CA ASP A 115 -9.69 -27.42 13.27
C ASP A 115 -10.96 -26.65 13.68
N GLN A 116 -12.16 -27.23 13.51
CA GLN A 116 -13.42 -26.64 13.97
C GLN A 116 -13.38 -26.33 15.47
N LYS A 117 -12.96 -27.30 16.29
CA LYS A 117 -12.81 -27.11 17.74
C LYS A 117 -11.76 -26.06 18.10
N GLN A 118 -10.69 -25.97 17.32
CA GLN A 118 -9.65 -24.96 17.56
C GLN A 118 -10.07 -23.56 17.10
N LEU A 119 -10.90 -23.46 16.06
CA LEU A 119 -11.54 -22.22 15.60
C LEU A 119 -12.55 -21.72 16.64
N SER A 120 -13.42 -22.59 17.16
CA SER A 120 -14.36 -22.21 18.23
C SER A 120 -13.66 -21.82 19.53
N ALA A 121 -12.53 -22.47 19.84
CA ALA A 121 -11.69 -22.10 20.98
C ALA A 121 -10.82 -20.84 20.75
N GLY A 122 -10.89 -20.21 19.57
CA GLY A 122 -10.10 -19.02 19.24
C GLY A 122 -8.59 -19.25 19.11
N ARG A 123 -8.13 -20.50 18.96
CA ARG A 123 -6.71 -20.84 18.76
C ARG A 123 -6.29 -20.75 17.29
N LEU A 124 -7.26 -20.89 16.39
CA LEU A 124 -7.10 -20.65 14.96
C LEU A 124 -7.91 -19.42 14.56
N GLY A 125 -7.44 -18.74 13.51
CA GLY A 125 -8.14 -17.62 12.89
C GLY A 125 -8.36 -17.87 11.42
N ILE A 126 -9.45 -17.32 10.89
CA ILE A 126 -9.73 -17.33 9.45
C ILE A 126 -9.18 -16.03 8.86
N VAL A 127 -8.38 -16.16 7.81
CA VAL A 127 -7.83 -15.03 7.08
C VAL A 127 -8.27 -15.09 5.63
N LYS A 128 -8.60 -13.94 5.07
CA LYS A 128 -8.90 -13.82 3.65
C LYS A 128 -7.59 -13.88 2.88
N GLN A 129 -7.56 -14.57 1.74
CA GLN A 129 -6.48 -14.56 0.76
C GLN A 129 -7.04 -14.41 -0.67
N GLY A 130 -7.06 -13.18 -1.18
CA GLY A 130 -7.75 -12.86 -2.44
C GLY A 130 -9.24 -13.14 -2.30
N ASP A 131 -9.74 -14.08 -3.10
CA ASP A 131 -11.13 -14.56 -3.09
C ASP A 131 -11.35 -15.81 -2.23
N GLN A 132 -10.27 -16.38 -1.68
CA GLN A 132 -10.33 -17.59 -0.86
C GLN A 132 -10.17 -17.25 0.63
N TYR A 133 -10.59 -18.19 1.48
CA TYR A 133 -10.40 -18.13 2.92
C TYR A 133 -9.45 -19.24 3.33
N GLU A 134 -8.46 -18.90 4.14
CA GLU A 134 -7.46 -19.82 4.67
C GLU A 134 -7.51 -19.80 6.20
N VAL A 135 -7.16 -20.93 6.80
CA VAL A 135 -7.08 -21.08 8.26
C VAL A 135 -5.62 -21.00 8.67
N VAL A 136 -5.32 -20.13 9.63
CA VAL A 136 -3.98 -19.93 10.16
C VAL A 136 -3.99 -19.96 11.69
N PRO A 137 -2.87 -20.27 12.36
CA PRO A 137 -2.73 -20.14 13.80
C PRO A 137 -3.01 -18.70 14.29
N TRP A 138 -3.63 -18.56 15.46
CA TRP A 138 -3.94 -17.26 16.06
C TRP A 138 -2.74 -16.30 16.13
N PRO A 139 -1.52 -16.71 16.54
CA PRO A 139 -0.36 -15.81 16.57
C PRO A 139 0.04 -15.25 15.21
N VAL A 140 -0.34 -15.92 14.12
CA VAL A 140 -0.11 -15.45 12.75
C VAL A 140 -1.23 -14.53 12.31
N ALA A 141 -2.48 -14.86 12.67
CA ALA A 141 -3.62 -13.99 12.45
C ALA A 141 -3.41 -12.62 13.12
N GLU A 142 -2.93 -12.59 14.36
CA GLU A 142 -2.61 -11.36 15.09
C GLU A 142 -1.58 -10.50 14.35
N LYS A 143 -0.48 -11.11 13.88
CA LYS A 143 0.52 -10.42 13.04
C LYS A 143 -0.05 -9.89 11.73
N ILE A 144 -1.04 -10.57 11.16
CA ILE A 144 -1.73 -10.09 9.96
C ILE A 144 -2.65 -8.93 10.32
N ALA A 145 -3.37 -8.98 11.44
CA ALA A 145 -4.24 -7.90 11.92
C ALA A 145 -3.49 -6.60 12.22
N GLU A 146 -2.27 -6.69 12.77
CA GLU A 146 -1.37 -5.53 12.98
C GLU A 146 -1.04 -4.79 11.67
N ARG A 147 -1.04 -5.51 10.55
CA ARG A 147 -0.68 -4.97 9.22
C ARG A 147 -1.92 -4.54 8.44
N ASP A 148 -2.94 -5.39 8.42
CA ASP A 148 -4.22 -5.17 7.76
C ASP A 148 -5.35 -5.85 8.55
N PRO A 149 -6.10 -5.10 9.37
CA PRO A 149 -7.17 -5.66 10.18
C PRO A 149 -8.34 -6.19 9.33
N GLY A 150 -8.55 -5.65 8.13
CA GLY A 150 -9.63 -6.09 7.23
C GLY A 150 -9.40 -7.47 6.62
N ARG A 151 -8.23 -8.07 6.87
CA ARG A 151 -7.86 -9.39 6.36
C ARG A 151 -8.22 -10.53 7.30
N VAL A 152 -8.36 -10.23 8.59
CA VAL A 152 -8.60 -11.21 9.64
C VAL A 152 -10.07 -11.22 9.99
N ILE A 153 -10.65 -12.41 10.11
CA ILE A 153 -12.04 -12.60 10.49
C ILE A 153 -12.03 -13.09 11.92
N ASP A 154 -12.56 -12.27 12.83
CA ASP A 154 -12.71 -12.68 14.21
C ASP A 154 -13.84 -13.73 14.29
N CYS A 155 -13.50 -14.92 14.80
CA CYS A 155 -14.44 -16.02 14.96
C CYS A 155 -15.05 -16.04 16.36
N LYS A 156 -14.64 -15.13 17.26
CA LYS A 156 -15.08 -15.08 18.67
C LYS A 156 -16.59 -14.89 18.84
N ASP A 157 -17.25 -14.23 17.89
CA ASP A 157 -18.70 -14.01 17.94
C ASP A 157 -19.53 -15.26 17.59
N SER A 158 -18.88 -16.40 17.31
CA SER A 158 -19.56 -17.69 17.11
C SER A 158 -19.80 -18.43 18.43
N SER A 159 -19.30 -17.90 19.55
CA SER A 159 -19.77 -18.31 20.87
C SER A 159 -21.17 -17.76 21.06
N GLU A 160 -22.11 -18.64 21.33
CA GLU A 160 -23.48 -18.33 21.76
C GLU A 160 -23.53 -17.06 22.62
N PRO A 161 -24.58 -16.22 22.47
CA PRO A 161 -24.78 -15.13 23.41
C PRO A 161 -24.73 -15.71 24.82
N ALA A 162 -23.82 -15.21 25.66
CA ALA A 162 -23.70 -15.68 27.02
C ALA A 162 -25.06 -15.46 27.70
N LEU A 163 -25.82 -16.55 27.89
CA LEU A 163 -27.14 -16.52 28.50
C LEU A 163 -27.01 -15.86 29.87
N ASN A 164 -27.88 -14.88 30.14
CA ASN A 164 -27.95 -14.24 31.44
C ASN A 164 -28.38 -15.27 32.52
N GLU A 165 -28.08 -15.02 33.79
CA GLU A 165 -28.41 -15.95 34.88
C GLU A 165 -29.91 -16.30 34.95
N GLU A 166 -30.78 -15.36 34.60
CA GLU A 166 -32.23 -15.57 34.50
C GLU A 166 -32.64 -16.50 33.35
N GLU A 167 -31.94 -16.46 32.22
CA GLU A 167 -32.21 -17.35 31.09
C GLU A 167 -31.71 -18.77 31.39
N LYS A 168 -30.55 -18.89 32.05
CA LYS A 168 -30.01 -20.18 32.48
C LYS A 168 -30.93 -20.90 33.48
N ASP A 169 -31.62 -20.17 34.36
CA ASP A 169 -32.56 -20.76 35.31
C ASP A 169 -33.84 -21.26 34.61
N TRP A 170 -34.33 -20.53 33.60
CA TRP A 170 -35.50 -20.95 32.80
C TRP A 170 -35.24 -22.20 31.93
N TYR A 171 -34.03 -22.34 31.37
CA TYR A 171 -33.67 -23.49 30.53
C TYR A 171 -33.21 -24.72 31.32
N LYS A 172 -32.99 -24.60 32.63
CA LYS A 172 -32.57 -25.71 33.50
C LYS A 172 -33.67 -26.76 33.69
N ASP A 173 -34.92 -26.38 33.54
CA ASP A 173 -36.08 -27.28 33.65
C ASP A 173 -36.41 -28.00 32.33
N TYR A 174 -35.68 -27.71 31.25
CA TYR A 174 -35.83 -28.35 29.95
C TYR A 174 -34.54 -29.10 29.58
N ASP A 175 -34.46 -30.39 29.92
CA ASP A 175 -33.37 -31.27 29.48
C ASP A 175 -33.35 -31.37 27.95
N ILE A 176 -32.29 -30.83 27.32
CA ILE A 176 -32.06 -30.97 25.89
C ILE A 176 -31.43 -32.36 25.64
N PRO A 177 -32.06 -33.25 24.84
CA PRO A 177 -31.49 -34.55 24.53
C PRO A 177 -30.21 -34.41 23.69
N ASP A 178 -29.21 -35.21 24.05
CA ASP A 178 -27.80 -35.20 23.58
C ASP A 178 -27.60 -35.49 22.07
N ASP A 179 -28.68 -35.62 21.28
CA ASP A 179 -28.62 -35.97 19.85
C ASP A 179 -28.97 -34.79 18.92
N LEU A 180 -28.75 -33.55 19.38
CA LEU A 180 -28.93 -32.34 18.57
C LEU A 180 -27.60 -31.86 17.99
N MET A 181 -27.03 -32.65 17.07
CA MET A 181 -25.84 -32.27 16.31
C MET A 181 -26.27 -31.49 15.06
N TRP A 182 -26.13 -30.17 15.10
CA TRP A 182 -26.17 -29.29 13.91
C TRP A 182 -24.79 -29.13 13.28
#